data_AF-A0A6G1S370-F1
#
_entry.id   AF-A0A6G1S370-F1
#
_cell.length_a   1.000
_cell.length_b   1.000
_cell.length_c   1.000
_cell.angle_alpha   90.00
_cell.angle_beta   90.00
_cell.angle_gamma   90.00
#
_symmetry.space_group_name_H-M   'P 1'
#
loop_
_entity.id
_entity.type
_entity.pdbx_description
1 polymer ?
#
loop_
_entity_poly.entity_id
_entity_poly.type
_entity_poly.pdbx_seq_one_letter_code
_entity_poly.pdbx_strand_id
1 'polypeptide(L)'
;MTDDIRRQRYIRRAVESAYEYNVFLNRSRQRIYLDMQTNTPNYPVGLGRQNKTLARTEKVGRFPVAVMPSQYQDWYIKYTPEELEYLPVDTVLKGPIMRIDQLPPVLTTPDVSDFDTSSEGSTDSDDESCSSCCSYCNNPQQE
;
A
#
# COMPACT_ATOMS: atom_id res chain seq x y z
N MET A 1 -56.42 -28.51 38.18
CA MET A 1 -55.21 -29.02 38.87
C MET A 1 -54.55 -30.19 38.13
N THR A 2 -55.29 -31.22 37.72
CA THR A 2 -54.74 -32.35 36.94
C THR A 2 -54.39 -31.97 35.49
N ASP A 3 -55.18 -31.09 34.86
CA ASP A 3 -54.95 -30.69 33.47
C ASP A 3 -53.76 -29.74 33.29
N ASP A 4 -53.48 -28.90 34.30
CA ASP A 4 -52.29 -28.05 34.32
C ASP A 4 -51.00 -28.88 34.36
N ILE A 5 -51.00 -29.96 35.14
CA ILE A 5 -49.88 -30.91 35.24
C ILE A 5 -49.70 -31.65 33.91
N ARG A 6 -50.79 -32.05 33.24
CA ARG A 6 -50.73 -32.67 31.90
C ARG A 6 -50.19 -31.72 30.86
N ARG A 7 -50.66 -30.47 30.86
CA ARG A 7 -50.19 -29.40 29.97
C ARG A 7 -48.70 -29.13 30.18
N GLN A 8 -48.25 -29.03 31.43
CA GLN A 8 -46.83 -28.85 31.76
C GLN A 8 -45.96 -30.02 31.28
N ARG A 9 -46.41 -31.27 31.47
CA ARG A 9 -45.72 -32.45 30.95
C ARG A 9 -45.63 -32.46 29.43
N TYR A 10 -46.70 -32.06 28.75
CA TYR A 10 -46.72 -31.96 27.29
C TYR A 10 -45.71 -30.91 26.79
N ILE A 11 -45.72 -29.71 27.39
CA ILE A 11 -44.77 -28.64 27.05
C ILE A 11 -43.33 -29.11 27.27
N ARG A 12 -43.04 -29.75 28.40
CA ARG A 12 -41.70 -30.26 28.71
C ARG A 12 -41.22 -31.27 27.65
N ARG A 13 -42.07 -32.22 27.25
CA ARG A 13 -41.76 -33.18 26.19
C ARG A 13 -41.53 -32.51 24.84
N ALA A 14 -42.32 -31.50 24.51
CA ALA A 14 -42.14 -30.74 23.27
C ALA A 14 -40.80 -29.99 23.25
N VAL A 15 -40.41 -29.38 24.38
CA VAL A 15 -39.11 -28.71 24.53
C VAL A 15 -37.95 -29.69 24.45
N GLU A 16 -38.05 -30.85 25.12
CA GLU A 16 -37.04 -31.91 25.06
C GLU A 16 -36.87 -32.43 23.62
N SER A 17 -37.97 -32.69 22.90
CA SER A 17 -37.93 -33.10 21.50
C SER A 17 -37.30 -32.03 20.59
N ALA A 18 -37.65 -30.76 20.78
CA ALA A 18 -37.06 -29.66 20.02
C ALA A 18 -35.56 -29.52 20.33
N TYR A 19 -35.16 -29.70 21.58
CA TYR A 19 -33.76 -29.67 22.00
C TYR A 19 -32.95 -30.80 21.35
N GLU A 20 -33.45 -32.04 21.39
CA GLU A 20 -32.81 -33.19 20.75
C GLU A 20 -32.64 -32.98 19.24
N TYR A 21 -33.67 -32.47 18.58
CA TYR A 21 -33.60 -32.13 17.16
C TYR A 21 -32.56 -31.04 16.89
N ASN A 22 -32.51 -29.99 17.70
CA ASN A 22 -31.53 -28.91 17.54
C ASN A 22 -30.08 -29.42 17.72
N VAL A 23 -29.85 -30.31 18.68
CA VAL A 23 -28.52 -30.95 18.87
C VAL A 23 -28.16 -31.79 17.65
N PHE A 24 -29.09 -32.62 17.17
CA PHE A 24 -28.89 -33.44 15.97
C PHE A 24 -28.62 -32.59 14.72
N LEU A 25 -29.40 -31.52 14.53
CA LEU A 25 -29.24 -30.58 13.42
C LEU A 25 -27.87 -29.90 13.47
N ASN A 26 -27.46 -29.39 14.62
CA ASN A 26 -26.15 -28.75 14.74
C ASN A 26 -24.98 -29.74 14.59
N ARG A 27 -25.17 -31.01 14.98
CA ARG A 27 -24.17 -32.07 14.79
C ARG A 27 -24.04 -32.50 13.32
N SER A 28 -25.16 -32.52 12.59
CA SER A 28 -25.18 -32.90 11.16
C SER A 28 -24.80 -31.75 10.23
N ARG A 29 -24.91 -30.49 10.68
CA ARG A 29 -24.42 -29.32 9.95
C ARG A 29 -22.91 -29.42 9.74
N GLN A 30 -22.50 -29.61 8.50
CA GLN A 30 -21.11 -29.55 8.11
C GLN A 30 -20.65 -28.09 8.08
N ARG A 31 -19.39 -27.85 8.46
CA ARG A 31 -18.82 -26.50 8.52
C ARG A 31 -18.40 -25.97 7.16
N ILE A 32 -18.27 -26.84 6.16
CA ILE A 32 -17.79 -26.52 4.82
C ILE A 32 -18.61 -27.36 3.83
N TYR A 33 -19.07 -26.76 2.75
CA TYR A 33 -19.80 -27.44 1.67
C TYR A 33 -19.07 -27.21 0.36
N LEU A 34 -18.81 -28.28 -0.40
CA LEU A 34 -18.22 -28.17 -1.74
C LEU A 34 -19.33 -27.94 -2.77
N ASP A 35 -19.28 -26.83 -3.50
CA ASP A 35 -20.14 -26.61 -4.66
C ASP A 35 -19.55 -27.32 -5.89
N MET A 36 -20.29 -28.28 -6.46
CA MET A 36 -19.81 -29.06 -7.61
C MET A 36 -19.80 -28.27 -8.92
N GLN A 37 -20.67 -27.27 -9.09
CA GLN A 37 -20.70 -26.52 -10.34
C GLN A 37 -19.44 -25.66 -10.50
N THR A 38 -18.89 -25.17 -9.39
CA THR A 38 -17.73 -24.28 -9.35
C THR A 38 -16.49 -24.94 -8.73
N ASN A 39 -16.60 -26.18 -8.28
CA ASN A 39 -15.59 -26.89 -7.48
C ASN A 39 -15.01 -26.05 -6.32
N THR A 40 -15.83 -25.16 -5.73
CA THR A 40 -15.38 -24.20 -4.72
C THR A 40 -15.92 -24.58 -3.33
N PRO A 41 -15.06 -24.67 -2.29
CA PRO A 41 -15.51 -24.91 -0.92
C PRO A 41 -16.12 -23.63 -0.31
N ASN A 42 -17.38 -23.72 0.11
CA ASN A 42 -18.13 -22.65 0.75
C ASN A 42 -18.03 -22.73 2.27
N TYR A 43 -17.83 -21.58 2.91
CA TYR A 43 -17.72 -21.43 4.36
C TYR A 43 -18.91 -20.63 4.91
N PRO A 44 -19.38 -20.89 6.14
CA PRO A 44 -20.43 -20.12 6.78
C PRO A 44 -19.96 -18.68 7.01
N VAL A 45 -20.76 -17.73 6.56
CA VAL A 45 -20.51 -16.30 6.72
C VAL A 45 -20.55 -15.95 8.21
N GLY A 46 -19.49 -15.30 8.72
CA GLY A 46 -19.47 -14.73 10.07
C GLY A 46 -18.75 -15.51 11.18
N LEU A 47 -18.25 -16.75 10.95
CA LEU A 47 -17.60 -17.56 12.00
C LEU A 47 -16.06 -17.41 12.15
N GLY A 48 -15.46 -16.39 11.54
CA GLY A 48 -14.08 -15.97 11.88
C GLY A 48 -13.23 -15.57 10.69
N ARG A 49 -12.28 -14.66 10.97
CA ARG A 49 -11.11 -14.12 10.21
C ARG A 49 -11.25 -13.78 8.70
N GLN A 50 -12.17 -14.38 7.97
CA GLN A 50 -12.49 -14.08 6.56
C GLN A 50 -13.14 -12.69 6.43
N ASN A 51 -13.83 -12.19 7.46
CA ASN A 51 -14.21 -10.77 7.58
C ASN A 51 -13.02 -9.84 7.91
N LYS A 52 -11.83 -10.35 8.25
CA LYS A 52 -10.61 -9.52 8.39
C LYS A 52 -9.95 -9.22 7.05
N THR A 53 -10.38 -9.85 5.94
CA THR A 53 -10.04 -9.32 4.60
C THR A 53 -10.83 -8.04 4.27
N LEU A 54 -11.85 -7.71 5.09
CA LEU A 54 -12.53 -6.41 5.16
C LEU A 54 -11.93 -5.47 6.22
N ALA A 55 -10.94 -5.92 7.01
CA ALA A 55 -10.01 -4.93 7.54
C ALA A 55 -9.32 -4.41 6.29
N ARG A 56 -9.73 -3.21 5.90
CA ARG A 56 -9.04 -2.36 4.94
C ARG A 56 -7.59 -2.24 5.42
N THR A 57 -6.77 -3.27 5.21
CA THR A 57 -5.43 -3.00 4.73
C THR A 57 -5.66 -2.06 3.58
N GLU A 58 -5.03 -0.90 3.64
CA GLU A 58 -4.86 -0.02 2.51
C GLU A 58 -4.28 -0.90 1.41
N LYS A 59 -5.17 -1.57 0.66
CA LYS A 59 -4.80 -2.40 -0.47
C LYS A 59 -4.40 -1.35 -1.47
N VAL A 60 -3.11 -1.01 -1.44
CA VAL A 60 -2.44 -0.35 -2.54
C VAL A 60 -2.96 -1.06 -3.78
N GLY A 61 -3.60 -0.29 -4.66
CA GLY A 61 -4.17 -0.84 -5.88
C GLY A 61 -3.11 -1.65 -6.63
N ARG A 62 -3.54 -2.50 -7.57
CA ARG A 62 -2.62 -3.35 -8.36
C ARG A 62 -1.48 -2.57 -9.04
N PHE A 63 -1.67 -1.27 -9.19
CA PHE A 63 -0.67 -0.33 -9.68
C PHE A 63 -0.37 0.65 -8.54
N PRO A 64 0.86 0.67 -8.00
CA PRO A 64 1.28 1.67 -7.01
C PRO A 64 1.78 2.96 -7.69
N VAL A 65 2.19 2.92 -8.95
CA VAL A 65 2.69 4.10 -9.68
C VAL A 65 2.05 4.14 -11.05
N ALA A 66 1.56 5.32 -11.46
CA ALA A 66 1.04 5.54 -12.80
C ALA A 66 2.21 5.51 -13.79
N VAL A 67 2.26 4.49 -14.64
CA VAL A 67 3.30 4.35 -15.68
C VAL A 67 2.97 5.24 -16.87
N MET A 68 1.67 5.47 -17.12
CA MET A 68 1.19 6.28 -18.23
C MET A 68 0.53 7.57 -17.71
N PRO A 69 0.72 8.71 -18.41
CA PRO A 69 -0.09 9.89 -18.15
C PRO A 69 -1.57 9.52 -18.35
N SER A 70 -2.45 9.97 -17.43
CA SER A 70 -3.90 9.66 -17.34
C SER A 70 -4.33 8.32 -16.71
N GLN A 71 -3.41 7.51 -16.19
CA GLN A 71 -3.78 6.31 -15.42
C GLN A 71 -4.31 6.69 -14.01
N TYR A 72 -5.49 6.19 -13.64
CA TYR A 72 -6.06 6.37 -12.30
C TYR A 72 -5.28 5.58 -11.23
N GLN A 73 -5.01 6.22 -10.08
CA GLN A 73 -4.14 5.71 -9.02
C GLN A 73 -4.76 5.97 -7.63
N ASP A 74 -4.88 4.92 -6.81
CA ASP A 74 -5.50 4.99 -5.47
C ASP A 74 -4.52 5.38 -4.35
N TRP A 75 -3.22 5.15 -4.54
CA TRP A 75 -2.17 5.43 -3.55
C TRP A 75 -1.34 6.64 -3.95
N TYR A 76 -1.05 7.50 -2.98
CA TYR A 76 -0.17 8.66 -3.14
C TYR A 76 0.71 8.84 -1.89
N ILE A 77 1.92 9.35 -2.09
CA ILE A 77 2.80 9.80 -1.00
C ILE A 77 2.54 11.29 -0.79
N LYS A 78 2.36 11.70 0.48
CA LYS A 78 2.32 13.11 0.85
C LYS A 78 3.75 13.57 1.13
N TYR A 79 4.21 14.54 0.35
CA TYR A 79 5.49 15.21 0.59
C TYR A 79 5.25 16.58 1.23
N THR A 80 6.12 16.94 2.16
CA THR A 80 6.22 18.30 2.67
C THR A 80 6.89 19.20 1.62
N PRO A 81 6.70 20.54 1.67
CA PRO A 81 7.34 21.44 0.72
C PRO A 81 8.87 21.31 0.72
N GLU A 82 9.49 21.09 1.88
CA GLU A 82 10.94 20.89 1.99
C GLU A 82 11.40 19.60 1.30
N GLU A 83 10.61 18.51 1.38
CA GLU A 83 10.93 17.24 0.69
C GLU A 83 10.76 17.34 -0.83
N LEU A 84 9.82 18.15 -1.31
CA LEU A 84 9.59 18.36 -2.75
C LEU A 84 10.80 19.04 -3.43
N GLU A 85 11.52 19.91 -2.71
CA GLU A 85 12.68 20.63 -3.23
C GLU A 85 13.87 19.72 -3.57
N TYR A 86 13.92 18.53 -2.95
CA TYR A 86 14.93 17.50 -3.20
C TYR A 86 14.54 16.52 -4.33
N LEU A 87 13.29 16.57 -4.84
CA LEU A 87 12.88 15.70 -5.95
C LEU A 87 13.39 16.25 -7.29
N PRO A 88 13.79 15.37 -8.23
CA PRO A 88 14.19 15.78 -9.56
C PRO A 88 12.96 16.05 -10.45
N VAL A 89 12.13 17.03 -10.08
CA VAL A 89 11.00 17.48 -10.88
C VAL A 89 11.42 18.75 -11.62
N ASP A 90 11.65 18.65 -12.93
CA ASP A 90 12.08 19.68 -13.90
C ASP A 90 13.37 20.46 -13.56
N THR A 91 13.50 21.02 -12.35
CA THR A 91 14.70 21.67 -11.83
C THR A 91 14.86 21.36 -10.34
N VAL A 92 16.01 20.81 -9.94
CA VAL A 92 16.32 20.51 -8.54
C VAL A 92 16.58 21.83 -7.79
N LEU A 93 15.72 22.18 -6.83
CA LEU A 93 15.89 23.38 -6.01
C LEU A 93 16.93 23.19 -4.90
N LYS A 94 17.02 21.97 -4.35
CA LYS A 94 17.99 21.62 -3.30
C LYS A 94 18.82 20.41 -3.69
N GLY A 95 20.14 20.56 -3.58
CA GLY A 95 21.09 19.47 -3.81
C GLY A 95 20.96 18.33 -2.79
N PRO A 96 21.52 17.15 -3.08
CA PRO A 96 21.48 16.00 -2.19
C PRO A 96 22.01 16.33 -0.78
N ILE A 97 21.34 15.80 0.25
CA ILE A 97 21.75 15.98 1.65
C ILE A 97 23.07 15.24 1.88
N MET A 98 24.17 15.98 1.86
CA MET A 98 25.49 15.47 2.21
C MET A 98 25.52 15.12 3.70
N ARG A 99 25.89 13.89 4.04
CA ARG A 99 26.15 13.50 5.43
C ARG A 99 27.41 14.21 5.89
N ILE A 100 27.43 14.72 7.13
CA ILE A 100 28.55 15.50 7.69
C ILE A 100 29.90 14.78 7.51
N ASP A 101 29.87 13.45 7.63
CA ASP A 101 31.03 12.56 7.51
C ASP A 101 31.61 12.46 6.08
N GLN A 102 30.90 12.99 5.07
CA GLN A 102 31.31 12.98 3.66
C GLN A 102 31.62 14.39 3.13
N LEU A 103 31.55 15.44 3.96
CA LEU A 103 31.95 16.77 3.50
C LEU A 103 33.48 16.85 3.37
N PRO A 104 33.98 17.51 2.31
CA PRO A 104 35.38 17.91 2.26
C PRO A 104 35.70 18.82 3.46
N PRO A 105 36.88 18.70 4.09
CA PRO A 105 37.24 19.37 5.35
C PRO A 105 37.22 20.92 5.30
N VAL A 106 37.00 21.51 4.13
CA VAL A 106 36.88 22.95 3.90
C VAL A 106 35.54 23.52 4.38
N LEU A 107 34.50 22.69 4.51
CA LEU A 107 33.14 23.14 4.86
C LEU A 107 32.77 22.92 6.33
N THR A 108 33.66 22.32 7.14
CA THR A 108 33.40 21.99 8.54
C THR A 108 33.91 23.05 9.53
N THR A 109 34.54 24.13 9.06
CA THR A 109 34.97 25.25 9.90
C THR A 109 33.81 26.23 10.07
N PRO A 110 33.45 26.64 11.30
CA PRO A 110 32.44 27.66 11.52
C PRO A 110 33.03 29.03 11.22
N ASP A 111 33.14 29.38 9.93
CA ASP A 111 33.43 30.75 9.51
C ASP A 111 32.11 31.40 9.07
N VAL A 112 31.63 32.29 9.93
CA VAL A 112 30.48 33.14 9.66
C VAL A 112 30.83 34.06 8.50
N SER A 113 30.24 33.83 7.34
CA SER A 113 30.26 34.80 6.24
C SER A 113 28.87 34.88 5.62
N ASP A 114 28.20 35.98 5.96
CA ASP A 114 27.03 36.47 5.25
C ASP A 114 27.43 36.66 3.77
N PHE A 115 26.88 35.84 2.89
CA PHE A 115 27.00 36.00 1.44
C PHE A 115 25.66 36.50 0.90
N ASP A 116 25.47 37.81 0.97
CA ASP A 116 24.49 38.52 0.14
C ASP A 116 24.98 38.45 -1.32
N THR A 117 24.27 37.69 -2.16
CA THR A 117 24.50 37.70 -3.61
C THR A 117 23.32 38.39 -4.30
N SER A 118 23.44 39.71 -4.38
CA SER A 118 22.80 40.50 -5.42
C SER A 118 23.88 40.82 -6.45
N SER A 119 23.79 40.22 -7.64
CA SER A 119 24.39 40.80 -8.84
C SER A 119 23.62 40.33 -10.06
N GLU A 120 22.96 41.33 -10.63
CA GLU A 120 22.26 41.39 -11.89
C GLU A 120 23.08 41.00 -13.15
N GLY A 121 22.36 40.40 -14.11
CA GLY A 121 22.41 40.69 -15.55
C GLY A 121 23.69 40.42 -16.35
N SER A 122 23.62 39.49 -17.30
CA SER A 122 24.42 39.48 -18.55
C SER A 122 23.73 38.50 -19.53
N THR A 123 22.93 39.01 -20.47
CA THR A 123 23.25 39.31 -21.89
C THR A 123 23.38 38.07 -22.78
N ASP A 124 22.39 37.94 -23.66
CA ASP A 124 22.35 37.06 -24.83
C ASP A 124 23.54 37.27 -25.77
N SER A 125 24.05 36.18 -26.34
CA SER A 125 24.59 36.11 -27.71
C SER A 125 24.76 34.64 -28.11
N ASP A 126 24.09 34.27 -29.21
CA ASP A 126 24.15 32.98 -29.90
C ASP A 126 25.33 32.93 -30.89
N ASP A 127 26.05 31.81 -30.98
CA ASP A 127 26.76 31.36 -32.20
C ASP A 127 27.43 29.96 -32.11
N GLU A 128 26.67 28.97 -32.59
CA GLU A 128 26.99 27.92 -33.58
C GLU A 128 28.40 27.26 -33.72
N SER A 129 28.37 25.92 -33.54
CA SER A 129 28.98 24.85 -34.37
C SER A 129 30.48 24.47 -34.24
N CYS A 130 30.75 23.20 -33.87
CA CYS A 130 31.15 22.09 -34.77
C CYS A 130 31.77 20.91 -33.97
N SER A 131 31.22 19.71 -34.10
CA SER A 131 31.74 18.57 -34.89
C SER A 131 32.91 17.77 -34.29
N SER A 132 32.59 16.49 -33.98
CA SER A 132 33.46 15.30 -34.12
C SER A 132 34.48 14.96 -33.02
N CYS A 133 34.08 14.09 -32.08
CA CYS A 133 34.81 12.92 -31.53
C CYS A 133 33.99 12.42 -30.31
N CYS A 134 33.62 11.15 -30.11
CA CYS A 134 34.43 9.94 -30.14
C CYS A 134 33.54 8.71 -30.40
N SER A 135 33.94 7.90 -31.36
CA SER A 135 33.52 6.50 -31.52
C SER A 135 34.19 5.63 -30.43
N TYR A 136 33.55 4.50 -30.09
CA TYR A 136 33.95 3.48 -29.07
C TYR A 136 33.62 3.89 -27.62
N CYS A 137 32.81 3.13 -26.87
CA CYS A 137 33.14 1.77 -26.42
C CYS A 137 31.93 0.81 -26.43
N ASN A 138 32.01 -0.21 -27.31
CA ASN A 138 31.37 -1.50 -27.10
C ASN A 138 32.36 -2.40 -26.33
N ASN A 139 31.96 -2.97 -25.19
CA ASN A 139 32.09 -4.41 -24.91
C ASN A 139 31.52 -4.80 -23.54
N PRO A 140 30.60 -5.79 -23.48
CA PRO A 140 30.32 -6.56 -22.27
C PRO A 140 31.21 -7.82 -22.22
N GLN A 141 31.89 -8.01 -21.09
CA GLN A 141 32.55 -9.22 -20.58
C GLN A 141 32.21 -9.21 -19.07
N GLN A 142 31.76 -10.27 -18.39
CA GLN A 142 32.26 -11.65 -18.35
C GLN A 142 31.24 -12.58 -17.65
N GLU A 143 31.36 -13.86 -18.03
CA GLU A 143 31.05 -15.13 -17.34
C GLU A 143 30.02 -15.22 -16.19
#